data_AF-R0BUC8-F1
#
_entry.id   AF-R0BUC8-F1
#
_cell.length_a   1.000
_cell.length_b   1.000
_cell.length_c   1.000
_cell.angle_alpha   90.00
_cell.angle_beta   90.00
_cell.angle_gamma   90.00
#
_symmetry.space_group_name_H-M   'P 1'
#
loop_
_entity.id
_entity.type
_entity.pdbx_description
1 polymer ?
#
loop_
_entity_poly.entity_id
_entity_poly.type
_entity_poly.pdbx_seq_one_letter_code
_entity_poly.pdbx_strand_id
1 'polypeptide(L)'
;MGRKVTVYGYQFKNGILQADKEQSRFVQEIFNVYNSGISVSRLKDHIEGLEINRVKLNDMLSDKRYMGDENFPKIIEPELFEAVQQMKKERRKAIGKEQSYIYYKEYFLLGDKMKCGECGSEYHCYKHGDKQIWDCSKRIVKGRVHCRNQHIQEAQIKELFMQAVTKMKNHPEKIRKITIHKFKRNIRLQAVEHEIKLLKNDSSHNIDELLELIYKRASLQYEDSDDGGAEYYTNKIVDLLQQHKEQTEEKTFDKDLFESITQTITIYKDGRVMFTLKNGVNVTEMLP
;
A
#
# COMPACT_ATOMS: atom_id res chain seq x y z
N MET A 1 5.41 22.78 -22.08
CA MET A 1 6.37 21.70 -21.73
C MET A 1 6.35 21.50 -20.22
N GLY A 2 5.80 20.38 -19.75
CA GLY A 2 5.71 20.11 -18.31
C GLY A 2 7.11 19.91 -17.72
N ARG A 3 7.48 20.75 -16.74
CA ARG A 3 8.71 20.58 -15.95
C ARG A 3 8.65 19.18 -15.34
N LYS A 4 9.48 18.24 -15.81
CA LYS A 4 9.70 16.96 -15.10
C LYS A 4 10.20 17.34 -13.70
N VAL A 5 9.36 17.14 -12.69
CA VAL A 5 9.69 17.48 -11.30
C VAL A 5 10.74 16.48 -10.83
N THR A 6 12.01 16.88 -10.82
CA THR A 6 13.11 16.10 -10.26
C THR A 6 13.23 16.33 -8.76
N VAL A 7 13.84 15.37 -8.07
CA VAL A 7 14.23 15.51 -6.65
C VAL A 7 15.14 16.72 -6.52
N TYR A 8 14.91 17.55 -5.50
CA TYR A 8 15.74 18.73 -5.24
C TYR A 8 17.19 18.29 -5.01
N GLY A 9 18.17 19.01 -5.55
CA GLY A 9 19.57 18.58 -5.54
C GLY A 9 20.00 17.85 -6.81
N TYR A 10 19.06 17.50 -7.70
CA TYR A 10 19.33 16.80 -8.94
C TYR A 10 18.74 17.50 -10.17
N GLN A 11 19.45 17.37 -11.29
CA GLN A 11 19.03 17.86 -12.59
C GLN A 11 19.31 16.83 -13.69
N PHE A 12 18.51 16.85 -14.76
CA PHE A 12 18.82 16.07 -15.95
C PHE A 12 19.73 16.88 -16.87
N LYS A 13 20.90 16.32 -17.21
CA LYS A 13 21.80 16.84 -18.22
C LYS A 13 22.02 15.75 -19.28
N ASN A 14 21.66 16.04 -20.52
CA ASN A 14 21.74 15.08 -21.64
C ASN A 14 21.01 13.75 -21.38
N GLY A 15 19.86 13.79 -20.71
CA GLY A 15 19.07 12.59 -20.38
C GLY A 15 19.59 11.78 -19.19
N ILE A 16 20.72 12.17 -18.59
CA ILE A 16 21.31 11.52 -17.42
C ILE A 16 21.03 12.38 -16.18
N LEU A 17 20.61 11.75 -15.09
CA LEU A 17 20.41 12.42 -13.81
C LEU A 17 21.78 12.72 -13.17
N GLN A 18 22.02 13.97 -12.82
CA GLN A 18 23.27 14.44 -12.20
C GLN A 18 22.96 15.31 -10.99
N ALA A 19 23.89 15.37 -10.04
CA ALA A 19 23.79 16.31 -8.93
C ALA A 19 23.85 17.75 -9.48
N ASP A 20 22.86 18.56 -9.12
CA ASP A 20 22.86 19.98 -9.45
C ASP A 20 23.83 20.72 -8.53
N LYS A 21 24.74 21.53 -9.09
CA LYS A 21 25.85 22.13 -8.33
C LYS A 21 25.38 22.99 -7.17
N GLU A 22 24.32 23.78 -7.37
CA GLU A 22 23.83 24.70 -6.35
C GLU A 22 22.90 24.01 -5.36
N GLN A 23 21.94 23.23 -5.86
CA GLN A 23 20.98 22.54 -5.01
C GLN A 23 21.61 21.42 -4.20
N SER A 24 22.57 20.66 -4.75
CA SER A 24 23.29 19.62 -3.98
C SER A 24 24.12 20.21 -2.85
N ARG A 25 24.71 21.40 -3.05
CA ARG A 25 25.37 22.16 -1.97
C ARG A 25 24.39 22.47 -0.84
N PHE A 26 23.20 22.96 -1.17
CA PHE A 26 22.16 23.18 -0.15
C PHE A 26 21.73 21.88 0.55
N VAL A 27 21.61 20.76 -0.17
CA VAL A 27 21.32 19.46 0.44
C VAL A 27 22.40 19.09 1.46
N GLN A 28 23.68 19.17 1.09
CA GLN A 28 24.80 18.90 1.98
C GLN A 28 24.78 19.81 3.22
N GLU A 29 24.55 21.10 3.02
CA GLU A 29 24.50 22.09 4.09
C GLU A 29 23.32 21.84 5.05
N ILE A 30 22.14 21.49 4.53
CA ILE A 30 20.96 21.10 5.33
C ILE A 30 21.28 19.89 6.22
N PHE A 31 21.91 18.85 5.67
CA PHE A 31 22.27 17.66 6.45
C PHE A 31 23.31 17.98 7.52
N ASN A 32 24.35 18.73 7.19
CA ASN A 32 25.41 19.09 8.13
C ASN A 32 24.93 19.99 9.27
N VAL A 33 24.19 21.07 8.95
CA VAL A 33 23.63 22.00 9.96
C VAL A 33 22.58 21.30 10.81
N TYR A 34 21.77 20.42 10.22
CA TYR A 34 20.88 19.61 11.03
C TYR A 34 21.67 18.73 12.00
N ASN A 35 22.69 18.01 11.50
CA ASN A 35 23.56 17.10 12.26
C ASN A 35 24.33 17.80 13.41
N SER A 36 24.58 19.09 13.31
CA SER A 36 25.22 19.88 14.37
C SER A 36 24.29 20.26 15.52
N GLY A 37 23.05 19.78 15.54
CA GLY A 37 22.11 20.05 16.62
C GLY A 37 21.08 21.15 16.34
N ILE A 38 21.04 21.71 15.12
CA ILE A 38 20.03 22.70 14.74
C ILE A 38 18.71 22.03 14.36
N SER A 39 17.58 22.64 14.73
CA SER A 39 16.23 22.15 14.40
C SER A 39 15.83 22.55 12.98
N VAL A 40 14.93 21.77 12.35
CA VAL A 40 14.42 22.07 10.99
C VAL A 40 13.86 23.50 10.89
N SER A 41 13.21 23.97 11.95
CA SER A 41 12.65 25.33 12.00
C SER A 41 13.70 26.45 12.00
N ARG A 42 14.93 26.16 12.42
CA ARG A 42 16.04 27.13 12.49
C ARG A 42 17.06 26.98 11.37
N LEU A 43 16.89 26.01 10.45
CA LEU A 43 17.82 25.81 9.34
C LEU A 43 17.97 27.05 8.47
N LYS A 44 16.87 27.78 8.24
CA LYS A 44 16.89 29.04 7.47
C LYS A 44 17.72 30.14 8.12
N ASP A 45 17.87 30.11 9.44
CA ASP A 45 18.67 31.10 10.18
C ASP A 45 20.17 30.82 10.05
N HIS A 46 20.55 29.62 9.58
CA HIS A 46 21.93 29.13 9.53
C HIS A 46 22.42 28.84 8.11
N ILE A 47 21.53 28.91 7.11
CA ILE A 47 21.82 28.61 5.70
C ILE A 47 21.35 29.78 4.86
N GLU A 48 22.29 30.62 4.45
CA GLU A 48 22.00 31.83 3.66
C GLU A 48 21.44 31.46 2.28
N GLY A 49 20.36 32.14 1.85
CA GLY A 49 19.68 31.86 0.59
C GLY A 49 18.76 30.63 0.60
N LEU A 50 18.50 30.02 1.77
CA LEU A 50 17.63 28.85 1.86
C LEU A 50 16.13 29.20 1.80
N GLU A 51 15.55 29.13 0.59
CA GLU A 51 14.13 29.45 0.39
C GLU A 51 13.18 28.23 0.57
N ILE A 52 13.71 27.04 0.83
CA ILE A 52 12.93 25.79 0.91
C ILE A 52 11.97 25.81 2.12
N ASN A 53 10.71 25.42 1.92
CA ASN A 53 9.74 25.36 3.01
C ASN A 53 10.08 24.27 4.05
N ARG A 54 9.60 24.46 5.30
CA ARG A 54 9.90 23.57 6.43
C ARG A 54 9.51 22.11 6.20
N VAL A 55 8.37 21.87 5.54
CA VAL A 55 7.88 20.51 5.27
C VAL A 55 8.86 19.79 4.35
N LYS A 56 9.21 20.44 3.23
CA LYS A 56 10.17 19.94 2.26
C LYS A 56 11.57 19.74 2.86
N LEU A 57 12.04 20.63 3.74
CA LEU A 57 13.29 20.43 4.49
C LEU A 57 13.28 19.15 5.34
N ASN A 58 12.17 18.89 6.03
CA ASN A 58 12.03 17.67 6.82
C ASN A 58 11.99 16.41 5.95
N ASP A 59 11.34 16.48 4.80
CA ASP A 59 11.26 15.37 3.83
C ASP A 59 12.63 15.08 3.22
N MET A 60 13.39 16.12 2.86
CA MET A 60 14.76 15.99 2.34
C MET A 60 15.68 15.27 3.33
N LEU A 61 15.60 15.60 4.62
CA LEU A 61 16.37 14.95 5.69
C LEU A 61 16.00 13.47 5.92
N SER A 62 15.04 12.91 5.20
CA SER A 62 14.65 11.49 5.26
C SER A 62 14.63 10.80 3.90
N ASP A 63 15.06 11.49 2.84
CA ASP A 63 15.05 10.96 1.48
C ASP A 63 16.32 10.14 1.20
N LYS A 64 16.18 8.82 1.18
CA LYS A 64 17.30 7.88 0.98
C LYS A 64 18.02 8.07 -0.37
N ARG A 65 17.37 8.68 -1.36
CA ARG A 65 17.96 8.91 -2.69
C ARG A 65 19.25 9.72 -2.64
N TYR A 66 19.45 10.55 -1.61
CA TYR A 66 20.68 11.31 -1.43
C TYR A 66 21.92 10.47 -1.09
N MET A 67 21.76 9.25 -0.57
CA MET A 67 22.86 8.31 -0.34
C MET A 67 23.39 7.69 -1.65
N GLY A 68 22.64 7.86 -2.73
CA GLY A 68 22.94 7.31 -4.04
C GLY A 68 22.46 5.87 -4.23
N ASP A 69 22.09 5.54 -5.46
CA ASP A 69 21.76 4.20 -5.95
C ASP A 69 22.09 4.12 -7.46
N GLU A 70 21.63 3.09 -8.16
CA GLU A 70 21.85 2.92 -9.61
C GLU A 70 21.30 4.09 -10.46
N ASN A 71 20.31 4.82 -9.96
CA ASN A 71 19.60 5.89 -10.66
C ASN A 71 19.91 7.29 -10.11
N PHE A 72 20.32 7.39 -8.85
CA PHE A 72 20.61 8.65 -8.16
C PHE A 72 22.10 8.76 -7.82
N PRO A 73 22.82 9.78 -8.32
CA PRO A 73 24.16 10.08 -7.87
C PRO A 73 24.20 10.38 -6.36
N LYS A 74 25.25 9.93 -5.68
CA LYS A 74 25.45 10.21 -4.25
C LYS A 74 25.69 11.72 -4.00
N ILE A 75 24.93 12.30 -3.06
CA ILE A 75 25.09 13.69 -2.58
C ILE A 75 25.53 13.71 -1.10
N ILE A 76 25.06 12.74 -0.31
CA ILE A 76 25.29 12.62 1.13
C ILE A 76 25.97 11.27 1.42
N GLU A 77 26.96 11.25 2.29
CA GLU A 77 27.57 10.01 2.76
C GLU A 77 26.59 9.21 3.63
N PRO A 78 26.50 7.86 3.48
CA PRO A 78 25.59 7.03 4.26
C PRO A 78 25.71 7.24 5.77
N GLU A 79 26.93 7.43 6.27
CA GLU A 79 27.21 7.64 7.70
C GLU A 79 26.57 8.94 8.21
N LEU A 80 26.62 10.02 7.42
CA LEU A 80 25.97 11.29 7.76
C LEU A 80 24.45 11.17 7.71
N PHE A 81 23.92 10.44 6.72
CA PHE A 81 22.48 10.19 6.62
C PHE A 81 21.95 9.45 7.85
N GLU A 82 22.64 8.39 8.27
CA GLU A 82 22.24 7.59 9.44
C GLU A 82 22.38 8.37 10.75
N ALA A 83 23.45 9.17 10.92
CA ALA A 83 23.60 10.06 12.06
C ALA A 83 22.41 11.04 12.18
N VAL A 84 21.97 11.63 11.05
CA VAL A 84 20.79 12.49 10.97
C VAL A 84 19.51 11.74 11.36
N GLN A 85 19.32 10.49 10.90
CA GLN A 85 18.14 9.69 11.26
C GLN A 85 18.12 9.39 12.77
N GLN A 86 19.27 9.04 13.34
CA GLN A 86 19.40 8.78 14.77
C GLN A 86 19.07 10.03 15.59
N MET A 87 19.56 11.21 15.20
CA MET A 87 19.21 12.44 15.91
C MET A 87 17.72 12.82 15.76
N LYS A 88 17.09 12.54 14.60
CA LYS A 88 15.62 12.70 14.45
C LYS A 88 14.88 11.80 15.44
N LYS A 89 15.34 10.56 15.63
CA LYS A 89 14.76 9.62 16.60
C LYS A 89 14.90 10.12 18.04
N GLU A 90 16.09 10.58 18.43
CA GLU A 90 16.38 11.10 19.77
C GLU A 90 15.56 12.34 20.11
N ARG A 91 15.47 13.31 19.20
CA ARG A 91 14.65 14.51 19.39
C ARG A 91 13.17 14.19 19.55
N ARG A 92 12.66 13.22 18.77
CA ARG A 92 11.28 12.74 18.91
C ARG A 92 11.05 12.08 20.26
N LYS A 93 11.99 11.26 20.72
CA LYS A 93 11.96 10.63 22.05
C LYS A 93 11.92 11.69 23.16
N ALA A 94 12.76 12.71 23.07
CA ALA A 94 12.85 13.79 24.07
C ALA A 94 11.54 14.59 24.23
N ILE A 95 10.77 14.76 23.16
CA ILE A 95 9.49 15.50 23.19
C ILE A 95 8.27 14.58 23.37
N GLY A 96 8.48 13.30 23.69
CA GLY A 96 7.39 12.32 23.82
C GLY A 96 6.60 12.06 22.52
N LYS A 97 7.17 12.44 21.37
CA LYS A 97 6.59 12.22 20.03
C LYS A 97 7.42 11.20 19.24
N GLU A 98 7.87 10.12 19.90
CA GLU A 98 8.34 8.95 19.19
C GLU A 98 7.26 8.57 18.16
N GLN A 99 7.65 8.39 16.88
CA GLN A 99 6.69 8.00 15.85
C GLN A 99 5.98 6.73 16.34
N SER A 100 4.70 6.87 16.68
CA SER A 100 3.90 5.74 17.16
C SER A 100 3.62 4.75 16.03
N TYR A 101 3.79 5.16 14.76
CA TYR A 101 3.54 4.31 13.61
C TYR A 101 4.82 3.67 13.11
N ILE A 102 4.84 2.34 13.10
CA ILE A 102 5.94 1.54 12.58
C ILE A 102 5.53 1.16 11.16
N TYR A 103 5.90 1.96 10.15
CA TYR A 103 5.60 1.64 8.75
C TYR A 103 6.88 1.38 7.98
N TYR A 104 7.31 0.12 8.01
CA TYR A 104 8.27 -0.45 7.07
C TYR A 104 7.64 -1.72 6.48
N LYS A 105 7.43 -1.72 5.16
CA LYS A 105 6.79 -2.82 4.42
C LYS A 105 7.54 -4.16 4.60
N GLU A 106 8.83 -4.10 4.87
CA GLU A 106 9.70 -5.26 5.15
C GLU A 106 9.49 -5.87 6.55
N TYR A 107 8.89 -5.14 7.50
CA TYR A 107 8.77 -5.58 8.90
C TYR A 107 7.35 -5.98 9.33
N PHE A 108 6.30 -5.55 8.61
CA PHE A 108 4.90 -5.80 9.01
C PHE A 108 4.11 -6.56 7.96
N LEU A 109 4.01 -7.87 8.20
CA LEU A 109 3.21 -8.83 7.44
C LEU A 109 1.76 -8.40 7.14
N LEU A 110 1.18 -7.59 8.03
CA LEU A 110 -0.21 -7.13 7.95
C LEU A 110 -0.37 -5.72 7.33
N GLY A 111 0.71 -4.96 7.21
CA GLY A 111 0.66 -3.50 7.03
C GLY A 111 0.00 -3.02 5.74
N ASP A 112 0.14 -3.77 4.65
CA ASP A 112 -0.48 -3.44 3.37
C ASP A 112 -1.80 -4.19 3.12
N LYS A 113 -2.20 -5.10 4.02
CA LYS A 113 -3.37 -5.96 3.84
C LYS A 113 -4.60 -5.50 4.63
N MET A 114 -4.44 -4.74 5.71
CA MET A 114 -5.55 -4.44 6.62
C MET A 114 -6.36 -3.19 6.22
N LYS A 115 -7.67 -3.35 6.13
CA LYS A 115 -8.65 -2.32 5.76
C LYS A 115 -9.79 -2.22 6.75
N CYS A 116 -10.35 -1.02 6.87
CA CYS A 116 -11.50 -0.71 7.69
C CYS A 116 -12.81 -0.97 6.95
N GLY A 117 -13.61 -1.90 7.44
CA GLY A 117 -14.94 -2.21 6.91
C GLY A 117 -15.98 -1.10 7.13
N GLU A 118 -15.70 -0.10 7.97
CA GLU A 118 -16.58 1.06 8.13
C GLU A 118 -16.29 2.18 7.12
N CYS A 119 -15.03 2.59 7.00
CA CYS A 119 -14.65 3.78 6.23
C CYS A 119 -13.72 3.49 5.03
N GLY A 120 -13.37 2.23 4.79
CA GLY A 120 -12.51 1.78 3.69
C GLY A 120 -11.03 2.13 3.84
N SER A 121 -10.65 2.92 4.84
CA SER A 121 -9.26 3.37 5.04
C SER A 121 -8.37 2.25 5.59
N GLU A 122 -7.06 2.39 5.45
CA GLU A 122 -6.07 1.45 5.97
C GLU A 122 -6.13 1.33 7.50
N TYR A 123 -5.66 0.19 8.01
CA TYR A 123 -5.26 0.07 9.40
C TYR A 123 -3.75 0.32 9.52
N HIS A 124 -3.35 1.05 10.56
CA HIS A 124 -1.94 1.29 10.89
C HIS A 124 -1.62 0.65 12.24
N CYS A 125 -0.37 0.21 12.39
CA CYS A 125 0.15 -0.28 13.67
C CYS A 125 0.63 0.90 14.52
N TYR A 126 0.10 1.02 15.72
CA TYR A 126 0.46 2.00 16.73
C TYR A 126 1.13 1.32 17.93
N LYS A 127 2.26 1.87 18.37
CA LYS A 127 2.94 1.44 19.59
C LYS A 127 2.27 2.09 20.81
N HIS A 128 1.73 1.26 21.70
CA HIS A 128 1.14 1.64 22.98
C HIS A 128 1.92 0.96 24.11
N GLY A 129 2.93 1.66 24.65
CA GLY A 129 3.88 1.06 25.59
C GLY A 129 4.68 -0.07 24.91
N ASP A 130 4.63 -1.27 25.49
CA ASP A 130 5.26 -2.47 24.91
C ASP A 130 4.35 -3.23 23.93
N LYS A 131 3.09 -2.80 23.77
CA LYS A 131 2.12 -3.45 22.89
C LYS A 131 2.03 -2.76 21.54
N GLN A 132 1.76 -3.55 20.52
CA GLN A 132 1.42 -3.09 19.18
C GLN A 132 -0.08 -3.29 18.93
N ILE A 133 -0.77 -2.21 18.59
CA ILE A 133 -2.22 -2.21 18.34
C ILE A 133 -2.46 -1.68 16.94
N TRP A 134 -3.26 -2.41 16.17
CA TRP A 134 -3.71 -1.99 14.86
C TRP A 134 -5.03 -1.23 14.97
N ASP A 135 -5.06 -0.05 14.37
CA ASP A 135 -6.19 0.88 14.41
C ASP A 135 -6.46 1.48 13.04
N CYS A 136 -7.72 1.84 12.79
CA CYS A 136 -8.07 2.55 11.57
C CYS A 136 -7.31 3.90 11.48
N SER A 137 -6.65 4.14 10.34
CA SER A 137 -5.86 5.35 10.09
C SER A 137 -6.67 6.64 10.18
N LYS A 138 -8.00 6.55 9.95
CA LYS A 138 -8.95 7.66 10.09
C LYS A 138 -9.72 7.65 11.41
N ARG A 139 -9.29 6.90 12.42
CA ARG A 139 -9.93 6.93 13.75
C ARG A 139 -9.99 8.35 14.32
N ILE A 140 -8.85 9.03 14.34
CA ILE A 140 -8.71 10.41 14.83
C ILE A 140 -8.10 11.27 13.73
N VAL A 141 -8.86 12.24 13.24
CA VAL A 141 -8.38 13.23 12.26
C VAL A 141 -8.55 14.60 12.86
N LYS A 142 -7.46 15.39 12.92
CA LYS A 142 -7.45 16.75 13.53
C LYS A 142 -8.06 16.79 14.94
N GLY A 143 -7.75 15.78 15.76
CA GLY A 143 -8.22 15.68 17.15
C GLY A 143 -9.69 15.28 17.34
N ARG A 144 -10.41 14.96 16.27
CA ARG A 144 -11.81 14.49 16.33
C ARG A 144 -11.93 13.04 15.90
N VAL A 145 -12.81 12.29 16.56
CA VAL A 145 -13.10 10.89 16.22
C VAL A 145 -13.94 10.84 14.93
N HIS A 146 -13.40 10.23 13.87
CA HIS A 146 -14.08 10.09 12.57
C HIS A 146 -14.45 8.63 12.24
N CYS A 147 -13.79 7.65 12.87
CA CYS A 147 -14.12 6.23 12.75
C CYS A 147 -14.04 5.59 14.14
N ARG A 148 -14.96 4.66 14.44
CA ARG A 148 -15.06 3.97 15.74
C ARG A 148 -14.95 2.46 15.57
N ASN A 149 -14.21 2.03 14.55
CA ASN A 149 -13.98 0.63 14.30
C ASN A 149 -13.09 0.00 15.40
N GLN A 150 -13.07 -1.33 15.45
CA GLN A 150 -12.36 -2.11 16.44
C GLN A 150 -10.85 -1.90 16.36
N HIS A 151 -10.21 -1.90 17.52
CA HIS A 151 -8.78 -2.07 17.65
C HIS A 151 -8.47 -3.57 17.62
N ILE A 152 -7.31 -3.95 17.10
CA ILE A 152 -6.94 -5.37 17.07
C ILE A 152 -5.43 -5.55 17.27
N GLN A 153 -5.03 -6.65 17.90
CA GLN A 153 -3.62 -7.03 18.02
C GLN A 153 -3.23 -7.98 16.90
N GLU A 154 -1.95 -7.97 16.52
CA GLU A 154 -1.43 -8.87 15.49
C GLU A 154 -1.65 -10.35 15.86
N ALA A 155 -1.47 -10.71 17.14
CA ALA A 155 -1.73 -12.07 17.63
C ALA A 155 -3.16 -12.54 17.36
N GLN A 156 -4.16 -11.66 17.53
CA GLN A 156 -5.56 -11.99 17.27
C GLN A 156 -5.81 -12.24 15.78
N ILE A 157 -5.22 -11.44 14.89
CA ILE A 157 -5.30 -11.66 13.44
C ILE A 157 -4.68 -13.01 13.06
N LYS A 158 -3.51 -13.32 13.62
CA LYS A 158 -2.81 -14.58 13.36
C LYS A 158 -3.63 -15.78 13.80
N GLU A 159 -4.22 -15.72 14.99
CA GLU A 159 -5.11 -16.76 15.52
C GLU A 159 -6.35 -16.95 14.64
N LEU A 160 -7.06 -15.86 14.31
CA LEU A 160 -8.23 -15.91 13.43
C LEU A 160 -7.88 -16.45 12.04
N PHE A 161 -6.72 -16.09 11.51
CA PHE A 161 -6.25 -16.65 10.24
C PHE A 161 -6.08 -18.17 10.32
N MET A 162 -5.47 -18.69 11.39
CA MET A 162 -5.33 -20.14 11.56
C MET A 162 -6.69 -20.83 11.71
N GLN A 163 -7.65 -20.21 12.40
CA GLN A 163 -9.02 -20.71 12.46
C GLN A 163 -9.68 -20.76 11.07
N ALA A 164 -9.51 -19.71 10.27
CA ALA A 164 -9.97 -19.67 8.88
C ALA A 164 -9.32 -20.78 8.04
N VAL A 165 -8.02 -21.03 8.19
CA VAL A 165 -7.29 -22.13 7.55
C VAL A 165 -7.86 -23.49 7.94
N THR A 166 -8.13 -23.73 9.23
CA THR A 166 -8.77 -24.97 9.68
C THR A 166 -10.15 -25.16 9.03
N LYS A 167 -10.98 -24.12 8.96
CA LYS A 167 -12.30 -24.20 8.29
C LYS A 167 -12.17 -24.47 6.80
N MET A 168 -11.21 -23.83 6.14
CA MET A 168 -10.91 -24.04 4.72
C MET A 168 -10.46 -25.48 4.43
N LYS A 169 -9.60 -26.05 5.27
CA LYS A 169 -9.17 -27.46 5.16
C LYS A 169 -10.33 -28.44 5.30
N ASN A 170 -11.29 -28.15 6.18
CA ASN A 170 -12.46 -28.99 6.42
C ASN A 170 -13.54 -28.82 5.33
N HIS A 171 -13.50 -27.71 4.58
CA HIS A 171 -14.49 -27.34 3.56
C HIS A 171 -13.86 -26.79 2.28
N PRO A 172 -12.99 -27.56 1.56
CA PRO A 172 -12.28 -27.08 0.38
C PRO A 172 -13.22 -26.69 -0.77
N GLU A 173 -14.45 -27.21 -0.80
CA GLU A 173 -15.49 -26.83 -1.76
C GLU A 173 -15.87 -25.35 -1.69
N LYS A 174 -15.70 -24.71 -0.53
CA LYS A 174 -15.97 -23.27 -0.36
C LYS A 174 -14.91 -22.38 -1.01
N ILE A 175 -13.69 -22.90 -1.19
CA ILE A 175 -12.58 -22.22 -1.88
C ILE A 175 -12.77 -22.32 -3.39
N ARG A 176 -13.31 -23.44 -3.87
CA ARG A 176 -13.61 -23.69 -5.29
C ARG A 176 -14.83 -22.93 -5.80
N LYS A 177 -15.65 -22.38 -4.91
CA LYS A 177 -16.70 -21.42 -5.29
C LYS A 177 -16.03 -20.12 -5.70
N ILE A 178 -15.60 -20.05 -6.97
CA ILE A 178 -15.25 -18.79 -7.60
C ILE A 178 -16.49 -17.91 -7.42
N THR A 179 -16.39 -16.91 -6.55
CA THR A 179 -17.34 -15.81 -6.58
C THR A 179 -16.96 -15.03 -7.82
N ILE A 180 -17.35 -15.56 -8.99
CA ILE A 180 -17.48 -14.74 -10.18
C ILE A 180 -18.48 -13.71 -9.67
N HIS A 181 -17.98 -12.54 -9.31
CA HIS A 181 -18.83 -11.39 -9.17
C HIS A 181 -19.49 -11.33 -10.53
N LYS A 182 -20.72 -11.85 -10.65
CA LYS A 182 -21.57 -11.56 -11.78
C LYS A 182 -21.67 -10.06 -11.73
N PHE A 183 -20.80 -9.40 -12.47
CA PHE A 183 -20.52 -8.00 -12.31
C PHE A 183 -21.86 -7.28 -12.46
N LYS A 184 -22.04 -6.29 -11.57
CA LYS A 184 -23.04 -5.22 -11.71
C LYS A 184 -23.10 -4.87 -13.20
N ARG A 185 -24.27 -5.03 -13.85
CA ARG A 185 -24.50 -4.71 -15.27
C ARG A 185 -23.58 -3.58 -15.72
N ASN A 186 -22.57 -3.85 -16.56
CA ASN A 186 -21.72 -2.79 -17.07
C ASN A 186 -22.57 -1.97 -18.05
N ILE A 187 -23.19 -0.90 -17.55
CA ILE A 187 -24.07 0.00 -18.32
C ILE A 187 -23.32 0.54 -19.54
N ARG A 188 -22.00 0.72 -19.46
CA ARG A 188 -21.17 1.19 -20.58
C ARG A 188 -21.07 0.14 -21.68
N LEU A 189 -20.88 -1.13 -21.32
CA LEU A 189 -20.88 -2.23 -22.28
C LEU A 189 -22.23 -2.34 -22.98
N GLN A 190 -23.33 -2.24 -22.23
CA GLN A 190 -24.68 -2.26 -22.81
C GLN A 190 -24.95 -1.09 -23.74
N ALA A 191 -24.49 0.12 -23.38
CA ALA A 191 -24.61 1.30 -24.24
C ALA A 191 -23.86 1.12 -25.56
N VAL A 192 -22.62 0.64 -25.51
CA VAL A 192 -21.80 0.38 -26.70
C VAL A 192 -22.41 -0.74 -27.56
N GLU A 193 -22.93 -1.82 -26.96
CA GLU A 193 -23.62 -2.88 -27.69
C GLU A 193 -24.91 -2.39 -28.38
N HIS A 194 -25.63 -1.47 -27.75
CA HIS A 194 -26.80 -0.82 -28.33
C HIS A 194 -26.42 0.08 -29.50
N GLU A 195 -25.39 0.92 -29.36
CA GLU A 195 -24.88 1.79 -30.42
C GLU A 195 -24.42 0.99 -31.64
N ILE A 196 -23.67 -0.11 -31.43
CA ILE A 196 -23.28 -1.04 -32.51
C ILE A 196 -24.50 -1.60 -33.23
N LYS A 197 -25.57 -1.93 -32.49
CA LYS A 197 -26.81 -2.47 -33.07
C LYS A 197 -27.54 -1.44 -33.93
N LEU A 198 -27.56 -0.17 -33.50
CA LEU A 198 -28.15 0.92 -34.28
C LEU A 198 -27.36 1.17 -35.56
N LEU A 199 -26.03 1.29 -35.46
CA LEU A 199 -25.14 1.54 -36.60
C LEU A 199 -25.13 0.39 -37.63
N LYS A 200 -25.32 -0.85 -37.19
CA LYS A 200 -25.49 -1.99 -38.11
C LYS A 200 -26.75 -1.90 -38.96
N ASN A 201 -27.81 -1.30 -38.44
CA ASN A 201 -29.12 -1.20 -39.11
C ASN A 201 -29.28 0.10 -39.92
N ASP A 202 -28.36 1.06 -39.78
CA ASP A 202 -28.32 2.25 -40.62
C ASP A 202 -27.80 1.91 -42.02
N SER A 203 -28.21 2.65 -43.04
CA SER A 203 -27.84 2.42 -44.46
C SER A 203 -26.62 3.25 -44.90
N SER A 204 -26.17 4.19 -44.07
CA SER A 204 -24.89 4.90 -44.23
C SER A 204 -23.85 4.35 -43.26
N HIS A 205 -23.27 3.18 -43.54
CA HIS A 205 -22.26 2.58 -42.66
C HIS A 205 -20.96 3.40 -42.66
N ASN A 206 -20.74 4.20 -41.62
CA ASN A 206 -19.42 4.72 -41.31
C ASN A 206 -18.58 3.58 -40.69
N ILE A 207 -17.76 2.94 -41.52
CA ILE A 207 -16.95 1.78 -41.14
C ILE A 207 -16.01 2.13 -39.98
N ASP A 208 -15.43 3.34 -39.98
CA ASP A 208 -14.46 3.76 -38.96
C ASP A 208 -15.12 3.90 -37.59
N GLU A 209 -16.32 4.46 -37.53
CA GLU A 209 -17.12 4.61 -36.31
C GLU A 209 -17.55 3.24 -35.73
N LEU A 210 -17.94 2.30 -36.60
CA LEU A 210 -18.26 0.94 -36.18
C LEU A 210 -17.01 0.23 -35.61
N LEU A 211 -15.85 0.44 -36.23
CA LEU A 211 -14.59 -0.17 -35.83
C LEU A 211 -14.11 0.37 -34.47
N GLU A 212 -14.27 1.66 -34.21
CA GLU A 212 -14.03 2.26 -32.89
C GLU A 212 -14.94 1.67 -31.81
N LEU A 213 -16.23 1.51 -32.09
CA LEU A 213 -17.17 0.90 -31.14
C LEU A 213 -16.85 -0.58 -30.87
N ILE A 214 -16.40 -1.33 -31.89
CA ILE A 214 -15.96 -2.72 -31.72
C ILE A 214 -14.72 -2.78 -30.81
N TYR A 215 -13.72 -1.91 -31.02
CA TYR A 215 -12.55 -1.86 -30.14
C TYR A 215 -12.90 -1.43 -28.73
N LYS A 216 -13.80 -0.44 -28.57
CA LYS A 216 -14.30 0.00 -27.27
C LYS A 216 -15.06 -1.11 -26.54
N ARG A 217 -15.87 -1.89 -27.28
CA ARG A 217 -16.55 -3.08 -26.75
C ARG A 217 -15.55 -4.13 -26.27
N ALA A 218 -14.55 -4.47 -27.10
CA ALA A 218 -13.51 -5.42 -26.73
C ALA A 218 -12.73 -4.94 -25.50
N SER A 219 -12.33 -3.66 -25.45
CA SER A 219 -11.67 -3.06 -24.30
C SER A 219 -12.49 -3.17 -23.02
N LEU A 220 -13.80 -2.84 -23.08
CA LEU A 220 -14.70 -2.95 -21.93
C LEU A 220 -14.91 -4.41 -21.50
N GLN A 221 -14.92 -5.35 -22.45
CA GLN A 221 -14.98 -6.78 -22.16
C GLN A 221 -13.70 -7.28 -21.48
N TYR A 222 -12.53 -6.77 -21.90
CA TYR A 222 -11.24 -7.12 -21.29
C TYR A 222 -11.01 -6.43 -19.93
N GLU A 223 -11.55 -5.24 -19.72
CA GLU A 223 -11.54 -4.55 -18.42
C GLU A 223 -12.27 -5.38 -17.36
N ASP A 224 -13.31 -6.11 -17.76
CA ASP A 224 -14.16 -6.93 -16.89
C ASP A 224 -13.84 -8.44 -16.93
N SER A 225 -12.93 -8.90 -17.80
CA SER A 225 -12.59 -10.32 -17.92
C SER A 225 -11.61 -10.75 -16.83
N ASP A 226 -11.93 -11.86 -16.14
CA ASP A 226 -10.97 -12.58 -15.30
C ASP A 226 -9.77 -13.02 -16.15
N ASP A 227 -8.56 -12.65 -15.75
CA ASP A 227 -7.31 -13.00 -16.43
C ASP A 227 -6.90 -14.46 -16.20
N GLY A 228 -7.78 -15.26 -15.59
CA GLY A 228 -7.53 -16.62 -15.13
C GLY A 228 -6.82 -16.67 -13.78
N GLY A 229 -6.53 -15.51 -13.17
CA GLY A 229 -5.90 -15.40 -11.87
C GLY A 229 -6.71 -16.09 -10.77
N ALA A 230 -8.04 -16.00 -10.81
CA ALA A 230 -8.89 -16.65 -9.81
C ALA A 230 -8.78 -18.18 -9.85
N GLU A 231 -8.72 -18.77 -11.04
CA GLU A 231 -8.53 -20.22 -11.22
C GLU A 231 -7.14 -20.67 -10.78
N TYR A 232 -6.09 -19.95 -11.21
CA TYR A 232 -4.70 -20.18 -10.78
C TYR A 232 -4.58 -20.16 -9.25
N TYR A 233 -5.08 -19.11 -8.60
CA TYR A 233 -5.02 -19.00 -7.15
C TYR A 233 -5.91 -20.03 -6.45
N THR A 234 -7.04 -20.43 -7.04
CA THR A 234 -7.88 -21.50 -6.47
C THR A 234 -7.11 -22.81 -6.39
N ASN A 235 -6.47 -23.23 -7.48
CA ASN A 235 -5.65 -24.45 -7.49
C ASN A 235 -4.47 -24.33 -6.52
N LYS A 236 -3.75 -23.20 -6.57
CA LYS A 236 -2.62 -22.93 -5.67
C LYS A 236 -3.02 -22.96 -4.18
N ILE A 237 -4.14 -22.37 -3.82
CA ILE A 237 -4.64 -22.36 -2.43
C ILE A 237 -4.98 -23.80 -2.00
N VAL A 238 -5.65 -24.57 -2.86
CA VAL A 238 -5.99 -25.97 -2.55
C VAL A 238 -4.74 -26.81 -2.33
N ASP A 239 -3.74 -26.69 -3.19
CA ASP A 239 -2.47 -27.43 -3.07
C ASP A 239 -1.72 -27.06 -1.79
N LEU A 240 -1.60 -25.77 -1.49
CA LEU A 240 -0.94 -25.29 -0.27
C LEU A 240 -1.66 -25.77 1.01
N LEU A 241 -2.99 -25.79 1.00
CA LEU A 241 -3.78 -26.27 2.14
C LEU A 241 -3.64 -27.79 2.34
N GLN A 242 -3.52 -28.55 1.26
CA GLN A 242 -3.30 -30.00 1.29
C GLN A 242 -1.90 -30.33 1.84
N GLN A 243 -0.86 -29.66 1.35
CA GLN A 243 0.51 -29.80 1.88
C GLN A 243 0.56 -29.49 3.39
N HIS A 244 -0.12 -28.43 3.82
CA HIS A 244 -0.18 -28.09 5.25
C HIS A 244 -1.03 -29.11 6.06
N LYS A 245 -1.96 -29.86 5.46
CA LYS A 245 -2.72 -30.92 6.16
C LYS A 245 -1.83 -32.11 6.56
N GLU A 246 -0.83 -32.41 5.74
CA GLU A 246 0.08 -33.54 5.93
C GLU A 246 1.16 -33.26 7.00
N GLN A 247 1.34 -32.00 7.40
CA GLN A 247 2.37 -31.53 8.32
C GLN A 247 1.90 -31.35 9.79
N THR A 248 0.71 -31.85 10.17
CA THR A 248 0.03 -31.34 11.38
C THR A 248 0.69 -31.74 12.71
N GLU A 249 1.25 -30.75 13.41
CA GLU A 249 1.10 -30.60 14.88
C GLU A 249 1.20 -29.14 15.37
N GLU A 250 1.69 -28.20 14.56
CA GLU A 250 1.82 -26.82 15.04
C GLU A 250 0.54 -25.97 14.85
N LYS A 251 -0.03 -25.55 15.98
CA LYS A 251 -0.99 -24.43 16.11
C LYS A 251 -0.33 -23.06 15.86
N THR A 252 0.86 -23.04 15.30
CA THR A 252 1.64 -21.81 15.09
C THR A 252 1.19 -21.14 13.80
N PHE A 253 1.44 -19.84 13.70
CA PHE A 253 1.04 -19.05 12.53
C PHE A 253 1.99 -19.31 11.36
N ASP A 254 1.47 -19.84 10.26
CA ASP A 254 2.22 -20.05 9.00
C ASP A 254 2.25 -18.76 8.17
N LYS A 255 3.41 -18.10 8.20
CA LYS A 255 3.66 -16.85 7.49
C LYS A 255 3.63 -17.04 5.97
N ASP A 256 4.25 -18.09 5.45
CA ASP A 256 4.40 -18.29 4.01
C ASP A 256 3.07 -18.64 3.36
N LEU A 257 2.26 -19.46 4.03
CA LEU A 257 0.87 -19.71 3.64
C LEU A 257 0.08 -18.40 3.65
N PHE A 258 0.18 -17.62 4.72
CA PHE A 258 -0.54 -16.36 4.85
C PHE A 258 -0.23 -15.39 3.70
N GLU A 259 1.05 -15.15 3.39
CA GLU A 259 1.46 -14.27 2.29
C GLU A 259 1.03 -14.82 0.92
N SER A 260 1.03 -16.14 0.77
CA SER A 260 0.68 -16.83 -0.46
C SER A 260 -0.81 -16.70 -0.79
N ILE A 261 -1.70 -16.82 0.20
CA ILE A 261 -3.15 -16.91 -0.04
C ILE A 261 -3.93 -15.64 0.28
N THR A 262 -3.43 -14.77 1.18
CA THR A 262 -4.19 -13.61 1.67
C THR A 262 -3.98 -12.37 0.80
N GLN A 263 -5.07 -11.83 0.28
CA GLN A 263 -5.09 -10.57 -0.47
C GLN A 263 -5.32 -9.37 0.44
N THR A 264 -6.39 -9.40 1.26
CA THR A 264 -6.80 -8.27 2.10
C THR A 264 -7.50 -8.79 3.35
N ILE A 265 -7.37 -8.06 4.46
CA ILE A 265 -8.06 -8.32 5.73
C ILE A 265 -8.96 -7.13 6.01
N THR A 266 -10.26 -7.34 6.11
CA THR A 266 -11.24 -6.29 6.43
C THR A 266 -11.77 -6.48 7.83
N ILE A 267 -11.63 -5.47 8.68
CA ILE A 267 -12.13 -5.48 10.06
C ILE A 267 -13.41 -4.66 10.12
N TYR A 268 -14.47 -5.22 10.68
CA TYR A 268 -15.74 -4.54 10.88
C TYR A 268 -15.96 -4.20 12.36
N LYS A 269 -16.79 -3.18 12.58
CA LYS A 269 -17.07 -2.66 13.93
C LYS A 269 -17.76 -3.68 14.83
N ASP A 270 -18.51 -4.61 14.25
CA ASP A 270 -19.21 -5.68 14.97
C ASP A 270 -18.28 -6.86 15.35
N GLY A 271 -16.98 -6.74 15.11
CA GLY A 271 -16.00 -7.76 15.44
C GLY A 271 -15.76 -8.79 14.34
N ARG A 272 -16.48 -8.69 13.21
CA ARG A 272 -16.18 -9.53 12.04
C ARG A 272 -14.80 -9.17 11.47
N VAL A 273 -14.00 -10.20 11.21
CA VAL A 273 -12.74 -10.12 10.49
C VAL A 273 -12.85 -10.97 9.24
N MET A 274 -12.80 -10.32 8.08
CA MET A 274 -12.95 -10.97 6.78
C MET A 274 -11.60 -11.03 6.07
N PHE A 275 -11.14 -12.24 5.81
CA PHE A 275 -9.98 -12.53 4.96
C PHE A 275 -10.46 -12.70 3.52
N THR A 276 -10.09 -11.76 2.66
CA THR A 276 -10.22 -11.91 1.22
C THR A 276 -8.97 -12.60 0.69
N LEU A 277 -9.16 -13.78 0.10
CA LEU A 277 -8.10 -14.57 -0.51
C LEU A 277 -7.76 -14.04 -1.92
N LYS A 278 -6.61 -14.42 -2.46
CA LYS A 278 -6.18 -14.01 -3.81
C LYS A 278 -7.07 -14.54 -4.94
N ASN A 279 -7.83 -15.60 -4.69
CA ASN A 279 -8.87 -16.08 -5.62
C ASN A 279 -10.23 -15.36 -5.45
N GLY A 280 -10.29 -14.31 -4.61
CA GLY A 280 -11.50 -13.51 -4.39
C GLY A 280 -12.50 -14.11 -3.39
N VAL A 281 -12.24 -15.29 -2.83
CA VAL A 281 -13.10 -15.88 -1.80
C VAL A 281 -12.93 -15.14 -0.48
N ASN A 282 -14.05 -14.85 0.17
CA ASN A 282 -14.08 -14.23 1.50
C ASN A 282 -14.31 -15.29 2.58
N VAL A 283 -13.41 -15.36 3.55
CA VAL A 283 -13.54 -16.19 4.75
C VAL A 283 -13.68 -15.28 5.95
N THR A 284 -14.71 -15.48 6.76
CA THR A 284 -15.03 -14.59 7.88
C THR A 284 -14.87 -15.32 9.20
N GLU A 285 -14.19 -14.65 10.13
CA GLU A 285 -14.05 -15.02 11.53
C GLU A 285 -14.58 -13.90 12.43
N MET A 286 -14.77 -14.22 13.71
CA MET A 286 -15.23 -13.27 14.72
C MET A 286 -14.15 -13.06 15.76
N LEU A 287 -13.88 -11.81 16.10
CA LEU A 287 -13.09 -11.50 17.28
C LEU A 287 -13.77 -12.10 18.53
N PRO A 288 -13.00 -12.74 19.43
CA PRO A 288 -13.50 -13.25 20.69
C PRO A 288 -13.93 -12.13 21.66
#